data_AF-A0A5J4Q392-F1
#
_entry.id   AF-A0A5J4Q392-F1
#
_cell.length_a   1.000
_cell.length_b   1.000
_cell.length_c   1.000
_cell.angle_alpha   90.00
_cell.angle_beta   90.00
_cell.angle_gamma   90.00
#
_symmetry.space_group_name_H-M   'P 1'
#
loop_
_entity.id
_entity.type
_entity.pdbx_description
1 polymer ?
#
loop_
_entity_poly.entity_id
_entity_poly.type
_entity_poly.pdbx_seq_one_letter_code
_entity_poly.pdbx_strand_id
1 'polypeptide(L)'
;LVGAVNVVFTLVAIYTVDRFGRKPLLLLGSVSMAVFMGILAVSFYTHNLGAMALVCVLGYVASFAFSWGPITWVLLSEMFPNAVRSRLMSVAVAVQWITNYLVASTFPLLDKNERLLNTFNHGFSFGLFGIMAALSCVFAWKFIPETKGKTLEQMEQIWNIQPKTKK
;
A
#
# COMPACT_ATOMS: atom_id res chain seq x y z
N LEU A 1 -19.97 4.25 -5.53
CA LEU A 1 -19.76 3.36 -4.36
C LEU A 1 -18.28 3.31 -3.94
N VAL A 2 -17.37 2.85 -4.80
CA VAL A 2 -15.92 2.77 -4.52
C VAL A 2 -15.34 4.09 -4.00
N GLY A 3 -15.62 5.21 -4.66
CA GLY A 3 -15.14 6.53 -4.22
C GLY A 3 -15.67 6.94 -2.84
N ALA A 4 -16.93 6.63 -2.53
CA ALA A 4 -17.51 6.92 -1.22
C ALA A 4 -16.84 6.09 -0.11
N VAL A 5 -16.62 4.80 -0.35
CA VAL A 5 -15.88 3.93 0.58
C VAL A 5 -14.47 4.46 0.81
N ASN A 6 -13.78 4.88 -0.25
CA ASN A 6 -12.44 5.44 -0.14
C ASN A 6 -12.41 6.71 0.74
N VAL A 7 -13.33 7.66 0.49
CA VAL A 7 -13.43 8.89 1.30
C VAL A 7 -13.72 8.57 2.77
N VAL A 8 -14.70 7.71 3.05
CA VAL A 8 -15.08 7.34 4.43
C VAL A 8 -13.91 6.70 5.18
N PHE A 9 -13.24 5.72 4.57
CA PHE A 9 -12.11 5.04 5.22
C PHE A 9 -10.86 5.91 5.31
N THR A 10 -10.69 6.87 4.41
CA THR A 10 -9.63 7.89 4.54
C THR A 10 -9.87 8.77 5.76
N LEU A 11 -11.12 9.17 6.04
CA LEU A 11 -11.46 9.92 7.27
C LEU A 11 -11.17 9.09 8.53
N VAL A 12 -11.48 7.79 8.50
CA VAL A 12 -11.11 6.86 9.58
C VAL A 12 -9.59 6.78 9.75
N ALA A 13 -8.83 6.78 8.66
CA ALA A 13 -7.36 6.80 8.69
C ALA A 13 -6.85 8.03 9.44
N ILE A 14 -7.38 9.21 9.11
CA ILE A 14 -6.98 10.49 9.72
C ILE A 14 -7.21 10.45 11.23
N TYR A 15 -8.34 9.89 11.68
CA TYR A 15 -8.61 9.77 13.11
C TYR A 15 -7.74 8.72 13.82
N THR A 16 -7.41 7.61 13.14
CA THR A 16 -6.71 6.47 13.74
C THR A 16 -5.19 6.59 13.71
N VAL A 17 -4.60 7.33 12.75
CA VAL A 17 -3.15 7.37 12.53
C VAL A 17 -2.36 7.90 13.73
N ASP A 18 -2.88 8.90 14.43
CA ASP A 18 -2.23 9.47 15.61
C ASP A 18 -2.50 8.64 16.87
N ARG A 19 -3.59 7.89 16.91
CA ARG A 19 -3.94 7.04 18.05
C ARG A 19 -3.22 5.70 18.03
N PHE A 20 -3.17 5.02 16.89
CA PHE A 20 -2.58 3.68 16.77
C PHE A 20 -1.14 3.67 16.27
N GLY A 21 -0.71 4.72 15.57
CA GLY A 21 0.61 4.77 14.93
C GLY A 21 0.58 4.29 13.49
N ARG A 22 1.70 4.50 12.78
CA ARG A 22 1.77 4.33 11.33
C ARG A 22 2.00 2.86 10.98
N LYS A 23 2.88 2.17 11.71
CA LYS A 23 3.28 0.79 11.40
C LYS A 23 2.14 -0.23 11.62
N PRO A 24 1.40 -0.22 12.74
CA PRO A 24 0.29 -1.15 12.94
C PRO A 24 -0.81 -1.02 11.86
N LEU A 25 -1.12 0.22 11.45
CA LEU A 25 -2.12 0.46 10.41
C LEU A 25 -1.66 -0.01 9.03
N LEU A 26 -0.37 0.16 8.69
CA LEU A 26 0.19 -0.42 7.47
C LEU A 26 0.14 -1.95 7.46
N LEU A 27 0.49 -2.59 8.57
CA LEU A 27 0.44 -4.05 8.68
C LEU A 27 -0.99 -4.58 8.57
N LEU A 28 -1.92 -3.99 9.32
CA LEU A 28 -3.33 -4.37 9.28
C LEU A 28 -3.91 -4.18 7.87
N GLY A 29 -3.58 -3.05 7.23
CA GLY A 29 -3.96 -2.74 5.87
C GLY A 29 -3.40 -3.74 4.85
N SER A 30 -2.10 -4.06 4.92
CA SER A 30 -1.47 -5.05 4.03
C SER A 30 -2.09 -6.43 4.18
N VAL A 31 -2.30 -6.90 5.41
CA VAL A 31 -2.90 -8.21 5.67
C VAL A 31 -4.32 -8.28 5.14
N SER A 32 -5.14 -7.27 5.43
CA SER A 32 -6.53 -7.22 4.94
C SER A 32 -6.59 -7.14 3.41
N MET A 33 -5.75 -6.31 2.77
CA MET A 33 -5.65 -6.27 1.30
C MET A 33 -5.26 -7.63 0.71
N ALA A 34 -4.27 -8.32 1.30
CA ALA A 34 -3.84 -9.63 0.84
C ALA A 34 -4.96 -10.68 0.95
N VAL A 35 -5.71 -10.67 2.06
CA VAL A 35 -6.86 -11.55 2.28
C VAL A 35 -7.97 -11.28 1.26
N PHE A 36 -8.39 -10.03 1.07
CA PHE A 36 -9.46 -9.70 0.12
C PHE A 36 -9.07 -10.01 -1.33
N MET A 37 -7.83 -9.74 -1.73
CA MET A 37 -7.33 -10.08 -3.07
C MET A 37 -7.17 -11.58 -3.27
N GLY A 38 -6.76 -12.32 -2.24
CA GLY A 38 -6.69 -13.78 -2.27
C GLY A 38 -8.08 -14.43 -2.41
N ILE A 39 -9.07 -13.97 -1.64
CA ILE A 39 -10.46 -14.44 -1.75
C ILE A 39 -11.02 -14.08 -3.13
N LEU A 40 -10.74 -12.89 -3.65
CA LEU A 40 -11.18 -12.47 -4.98
C LEU A 40 -10.57 -13.38 -6.06
N ALA A 41 -9.28 -13.69 -5.99
CA ALA A 41 -8.60 -14.60 -6.91
C ALA A 41 -9.25 -15.99 -6.94
N VAL A 42 -9.56 -16.56 -5.77
CA VAL A 42 -10.24 -17.86 -5.65
C VAL A 42 -11.68 -17.79 -6.16
N SER A 43 -12.39 -16.68 -5.92
CA SER A 43 -13.76 -16.49 -6.40
C SER A 43 -13.82 -16.45 -7.93
N PHE A 44 -12.84 -15.79 -8.56
CA PHE A 44 -12.67 -15.79 -10.01
C PHE A 44 -12.34 -17.19 -10.56
N TYR A 45 -11.43 -17.90 -9.92
CA TYR A 45 -11.06 -19.27 -10.30
C TYR A 45 -12.23 -20.27 -10.22
N THR A 46 -13.07 -20.14 -9.19
CA THR A 46 -14.22 -21.04 -8.96
C THR A 46 -15.49 -20.62 -9.70
N HIS A 47 -15.42 -19.57 -10.53
CA HIS A 47 -16.58 -18.96 -11.23
C HIS A 47 -17.71 -18.51 -10.29
N ASN A 48 -17.44 -18.34 -8.99
CA ASN A 48 -18.41 -17.85 -8.02
C ASN A 48 -18.40 -16.31 -8.00
N LEU A 49 -18.78 -15.75 -9.15
CA LEU A 49 -18.80 -14.31 -9.41
C LEU A 49 -20.18 -13.77 -9.06
N GLY A 50 -20.22 -12.90 -8.06
CA GLY A 50 -21.45 -12.32 -7.53
C GLY A 50 -21.16 -11.25 -6.48
N ALA A 51 -22.04 -11.10 -5.49
CA ALA A 51 -21.88 -10.12 -4.41
C ALA A 51 -20.52 -10.26 -3.67
N MET A 52 -19.96 -11.46 -3.59
CA MET A 52 -18.66 -11.72 -2.96
C MET A 52 -17.51 -10.94 -3.63
N ALA A 53 -17.47 -10.90 -4.97
CA ALA A 53 -16.43 -10.19 -5.70
C ALA A 53 -16.49 -8.68 -5.40
N LEU A 54 -17.70 -8.12 -5.36
CA LEU A 54 -17.93 -6.73 -4.99
C LEU A 54 -17.47 -6.44 -3.55
N VAL A 55 -17.85 -7.29 -2.60
CA VAL A 55 -17.43 -7.15 -1.19
C VAL A 55 -15.90 -7.20 -1.07
N CYS A 56 -15.23 -8.10 -1.79
CA CYS A 56 -13.77 -8.18 -1.77
C CYS A 56 -13.11 -6.93 -2.36
N VAL A 57 -13.61 -6.40 -3.48
CA VAL A 57 -13.09 -5.16 -4.08
C VAL A 57 -13.30 -3.97 -3.15
N LEU A 58 -14.49 -3.83 -2.54
CA LEU A 58 -14.76 -2.75 -1.59
C LEU A 58 -13.92 -2.89 -0.31
N GLY A 59 -13.75 -4.12 0.18
CA GLY A 59 -12.88 -4.44 1.32
C GLY A 59 -11.42 -4.08 1.04
N TYR A 60 -10.92 -4.40 -0.16
CA TYR A 60 -9.59 -3.99 -0.60
C TYR A 60 -9.45 -2.46 -0.65
N VAL A 61 -10.40 -1.75 -1.26
CA VAL A 61 -10.37 -0.29 -1.36
C VAL A 61 -10.41 0.36 0.03
N ALA A 62 -11.28 -0.13 0.91
CA ALA A 62 -11.34 0.31 2.30
C ALA A 62 -9.99 0.10 3.00
N SER A 63 -9.41 -1.09 2.84
CA SER A 63 -8.12 -1.46 3.41
C SER A 63 -6.98 -0.56 2.94
N PHE A 64 -6.93 -0.28 1.66
CA PHE A 64 -5.98 0.66 1.07
C PHE A 64 -6.18 2.09 1.61
N ALA A 65 -7.43 2.56 1.63
CA ALA A 65 -7.80 3.92 2.02
C ALA A 65 -7.46 4.25 3.48
N PHE A 66 -7.59 3.28 4.41
CA PHE A 66 -7.20 3.52 5.80
C PHE A 66 -5.70 3.29 6.08
N SER A 67 -4.94 2.70 5.14
CA SER A 67 -3.54 2.33 5.33
C SER A 67 -2.59 2.99 4.32
N TRP A 68 -2.19 2.26 3.28
CA TRP A 68 -1.19 2.66 2.30
C TRP A 68 -1.54 3.91 1.50
N GLY A 69 -2.82 4.27 1.40
CA GLY A 69 -3.25 5.52 0.78
C GLY A 69 -2.65 6.75 1.48
N PRO A 70 -3.12 7.12 2.67
CA PRO A 70 -2.63 8.31 3.38
C PRO A 70 -1.30 8.07 4.12
N ILE A 71 -1.09 6.90 4.72
CA ILE A 71 0.03 6.68 5.64
C ILE A 71 1.39 6.67 4.91
N THR A 72 1.43 6.22 3.66
CA THR A 72 2.66 6.26 2.86
C THR A 72 3.19 7.68 2.73
N TRP A 73 2.31 8.65 2.45
CA TRP A 73 2.70 10.05 2.33
C TRP A 73 3.15 10.66 3.65
N VAL A 74 2.45 10.32 4.75
CA VAL A 74 2.83 10.72 6.10
C VAL A 74 4.23 10.19 6.44
N LEU A 75 4.47 8.90 6.23
CA LEU A 75 5.77 8.28 6.52
C LEU A 75 6.90 8.86 5.68
N LEU A 76 6.70 9.07 4.37
CA LEU A 76 7.73 9.70 3.55
C LEU A 76 8.08 11.10 4.06
N SER A 77 7.10 11.86 4.55
CA SER A 77 7.35 13.19 5.12
C SER A 77 8.08 13.15 6.47
N GLU A 78 7.80 12.14 7.30
CA GLU A 78 8.36 11.96 8.65
C GLU A 78 9.75 11.28 8.64
N MET A 79 9.99 10.37 7.70
CA MET A 79 11.24 9.60 7.60
C MET A 79 12.36 10.38 6.92
N PHE A 80 12.04 11.33 6.04
CA PHE A 80 13.04 12.06 5.28
C PHE A 80 13.58 13.28 6.04
N PRO A 81 14.92 13.44 6.11
CA PRO A 81 15.58 14.58 6.76
C PRO A 81 15.14 15.91 6.15
N ASN A 82 14.96 16.93 6.98
CA ASN A 82 14.47 18.25 6.54
C ASN A 82 15.30 18.84 5.39
N ALA A 83 16.62 18.71 5.46
CA ALA A 83 17.56 19.33 4.51
C ALA A 83 17.48 18.78 3.08
N VAL A 84 17.04 17.52 2.92
CA VAL A 84 17.01 16.83 1.62
C VAL A 84 15.64 16.25 1.28
N ARG A 85 14.61 16.52 2.11
CA ARG A 85 13.27 15.97 1.97
C ARG A 85 12.71 16.15 0.56
N SER A 86 12.79 17.35 -0.01
CA SER A 86 12.22 17.63 -1.33
C SER A 86 12.84 16.75 -2.43
N ARG A 87 14.16 16.49 -2.37
CA ARG A 87 14.88 15.64 -3.33
C ARG A 87 14.53 14.17 -3.16
N LEU A 88 14.45 13.70 -1.92
CA LEU A 88 14.06 12.31 -1.63
C LEU A 88 12.60 12.06 -2.01
N MET A 89 11.71 13.01 -1.72
CA MET A 89 10.31 12.98 -2.15
C MET A 89 10.19 12.92 -3.66
N SER A 90 10.93 13.76 -4.42
CA SER A 90 10.84 13.73 -5.88
C SER A 90 11.28 12.39 -6.46
N VAL A 91 12.31 11.76 -5.89
CA VAL A 91 12.76 10.43 -6.31
C VAL A 91 11.70 9.37 -5.98
N ALA A 92 11.16 9.39 -4.75
CA ALA A 92 10.13 8.45 -4.33
C ALA A 92 8.86 8.54 -5.21
N VAL A 93 8.42 9.77 -5.51
CA VAL A 93 7.27 10.03 -6.38
C VAL A 93 7.55 9.60 -7.81
N ALA A 94 8.76 9.86 -8.34
CA ALA A 94 9.14 9.40 -9.68
C ALA A 94 9.10 7.86 -9.78
N VAL A 95 9.68 7.16 -8.80
CA VAL A 95 9.62 5.68 -8.73
C VAL A 95 8.17 5.22 -8.65
N GLN A 96 7.34 5.84 -7.82
CA GLN A 96 5.91 5.51 -7.72
C GLN A 96 5.19 5.63 -9.05
N TRP A 97 5.40 6.73 -9.80
CA TRP A 97 4.75 6.93 -11.10
C TRP A 97 5.27 5.97 -12.17
N ILE A 98 6.57 5.67 -12.17
CA ILE A 98 7.15 4.65 -13.07
C ILE A 98 6.52 3.28 -12.78
N THR A 99 6.46 2.88 -11.50
CA THR A 99 5.82 1.62 -11.11
C THR A 99 4.33 1.62 -11.46
N ASN A 100 3.62 2.73 -11.26
CA ASN A 100 2.22 2.85 -11.67
C ASN A 100 2.05 2.63 -13.18
N TYR A 101 2.86 3.30 -14.00
CA TYR A 101 2.83 3.14 -15.44
C TYR A 101 3.11 1.69 -15.87
N LEU A 102 4.12 1.05 -15.26
CA LEU A 102 4.45 -0.35 -15.52
C LEU A 102 3.28 -1.27 -15.17
N VAL A 103 2.67 -1.10 -14.00
CA VAL A 103 1.50 -1.91 -13.59
C VAL A 103 0.32 -1.66 -14.53
N ALA A 104 0.00 -0.40 -14.83
CA ALA A 104 -1.12 -0.05 -15.72
C ALA A 104 -0.93 -0.60 -17.15
N SER A 105 0.31 -0.63 -17.64
CA SER A 105 0.63 -1.13 -18.99
C SER A 105 0.72 -2.66 -19.05
N THR A 106 1.20 -3.31 -17.98
CA THR A 106 1.37 -4.76 -17.92
C THR A 106 0.13 -5.51 -17.45
N PHE A 107 -0.74 -4.88 -16.65
CA PHE A 107 -1.97 -5.51 -16.17
C PHE A 107 -2.87 -6.01 -17.31
N PRO A 108 -3.17 -5.23 -18.38
CA PRO A 108 -3.96 -5.74 -19.49
C PRO A 108 -3.31 -6.92 -20.22
N LEU A 109 -1.98 -6.98 -20.28
CA LEU A 109 -1.25 -8.10 -20.89
C LEU A 109 -1.41 -9.40 -20.08
N LEU A 110 -1.47 -9.29 -18.75
CA LEU A 110 -1.71 -10.41 -17.85
C LEU A 110 -3.18 -10.83 -17.86
N ASP A 111 -4.08 -9.86 -17.78
CA ASP A 111 -5.52 -10.09 -17.66
C ASP A 111 -6.16 -10.59 -18.96
N LYS A 112 -5.61 -10.24 -20.13
CA LYS A 112 -6.12 -10.67 -21.44
C LYS A 112 -5.36 -11.85 -22.04
N ASN A 113 -4.42 -12.44 -21.31
CA ASN A 113 -3.66 -13.59 -21.82
C ASN A 113 -4.56 -14.83 -21.86
N GLU A 114 -4.78 -15.39 -23.05
CA GLU A 114 -5.68 -16.53 -23.26
C GLU A 114 -5.35 -17.74 -22.37
N ARG A 115 -4.06 -18.03 -22.16
CA ARG A 115 -3.63 -19.17 -21.33
C ARG A 115 -4.01 -18.97 -19.86
N LEU A 116 -3.82 -17.74 -19.35
CA LEU A 116 -4.16 -17.39 -17.97
C LEU A 116 -5.68 -17.29 -17.78
N LEU A 117 -6.41 -16.79 -18.78
CA LEU A 117 -7.87 -16.76 -18.77
C LEU A 117 -8.47 -18.16 -18.71
N ASN A 118 -8.00 -19.07 -19.57
CA ASN A 118 -8.52 -20.44 -19.63
C ASN A 118 -8.22 -21.25 -18.37
N THR A 119 -7.15 -20.92 -17.64
CA THR A 119 -6.74 -21.66 -16.44
C THR A 119 -7.23 -21.02 -15.14
N PHE A 120 -7.23 -19.68 -15.06
CA PHE A 120 -7.45 -18.93 -13.82
C PHE A 120 -8.61 -17.95 -13.86
N ASN A 121 -9.24 -17.75 -15.03
CA ASN A 121 -10.41 -16.88 -15.22
C ASN A 121 -10.25 -15.51 -14.52
N HIS A 122 -9.24 -14.72 -14.92
CA HIS A 122 -8.83 -13.44 -14.29
C HIS A 122 -8.24 -13.52 -12.88
N GLY A 123 -8.44 -14.63 -12.15
CA GLY A 123 -7.98 -14.80 -10.76
C GLY A 123 -6.47 -14.68 -10.58
N PHE A 124 -5.68 -14.98 -11.61
CA PHE A 124 -4.21 -14.87 -11.57
C PHE A 124 -3.74 -13.45 -11.23
N SER A 125 -4.30 -12.43 -11.89
CA SER A 125 -3.91 -11.03 -11.69
C SER A 125 -4.21 -10.55 -10.27
N PHE A 126 -5.37 -10.90 -9.74
CA PHE A 126 -5.75 -10.58 -8.36
C PHE A 126 -4.91 -11.36 -7.33
N GLY A 127 -4.58 -12.62 -7.62
CA GLY A 127 -3.69 -13.43 -6.78
C GLY A 127 -2.29 -12.82 -6.71
N LEU A 128 -1.75 -12.34 -7.84
CA LEU A 128 -0.48 -11.63 -7.88
C LEU A 128 -0.51 -10.36 -7.02
N PHE A 129 -1.59 -9.56 -7.08
CA PHE A 129 -1.75 -8.40 -6.21
C PHE A 129 -1.88 -8.78 -4.73
N GLY A 130 -2.53 -9.89 -4.41
CA GLY A 130 -2.58 -10.45 -3.06
C GLY A 130 -1.19 -10.82 -2.53
N ILE A 131 -0.36 -11.45 -3.36
CA ILE A 131 1.04 -11.77 -3.02
C ILE A 131 1.84 -10.49 -2.82
N MET A 132 1.70 -9.50 -3.69
CA MET A 132 2.37 -8.21 -3.54
C MET A 132 1.95 -7.48 -2.25
N ALA A 133 0.69 -7.57 -1.85
CA ALA A 133 0.21 -7.04 -0.57
C ALA A 133 0.81 -7.79 0.64
N ALA A 134 0.98 -9.12 0.54
CA ALA A 134 1.66 -9.89 1.57
C ALA A 134 3.15 -9.51 1.67
N LEU A 135 3.84 -9.33 0.54
CA LEU A 135 5.22 -8.85 0.50
C LEU A 135 5.34 -7.44 1.08
N SER A 136 4.37 -6.56 0.81
CA SER A 136 4.35 -5.21 1.40
C SER A 136 4.16 -5.27 2.92
N CYS A 137 3.41 -6.24 3.44
CA CYS A 137 3.31 -6.50 4.88
C CYS A 137 4.67 -6.86 5.49
N VAL A 138 5.37 -7.84 4.88
CA VAL A 138 6.69 -8.27 5.36
C VAL A 138 7.70 -7.12 5.29
N PHE A 139 7.65 -6.33 4.22
CA PHE A 139 8.49 -5.15 4.07
C PHE A 139 8.21 -4.12 5.17
N ALA A 140 6.95 -3.78 5.41
CA ALA A 140 6.55 -2.84 6.45
C ALA A 140 6.93 -3.35 7.85
N TRP A 141 6.84 -4.65 8.09
CA TRP A 141 7.20 -5.25 9.36
C TRP A 141 8.71 -5.16 9.63
N LYS A 142 9.55 -5.47 8.63
CA LYS A 142 11.01 -5.53 8.79
C LYS A 142 11.72 -4.20 8.65
N PHE A 143 11.31 -3.36 7.69
CA PHE A 143 12.09 -2.18 7.28
C PHE A 143 11.48 -0.85 7.71
N ILE A 144 10.18 -0.78 8.01
CA ILE A 144 9.54 0.47 8.43
C ILE A 144 9.60 0.59 9.96
N PRO A 145 10.31 1.61 10.51
CA PRO A 145 10.25 1.92 11.93
C PRO A 145 8.94 2.65 12.26
N GLU A 146 8.51 2.57 13.53
CA GLU A 146 7.40 3.42 13.99
C GLU A 146 7.88 4.86 14.16
N THR A 147 7.10 5.80 13.63
CA THR A 147 7.36 7.25 13.60
C THR A 147 6.47 8.02 14.56
N LYS A 148 5.39 7.41 15.09
CA LYS A 148 4.49 8.04 16.03
C LYS A 148 5.23 8.62 17.24
N GLY A 149 4.97 9.92 17.50
CA GLY A 149 5.47 10.62 18.68
C GLY A 149 6.98 10.93 18.66
N LYS A 150 7.65 10.75 17.52
CA LYS A 150 9.07 11.08 17.36
C LYS A 150 9.25 12.44 16.70
N THR A 151 10.24 13.20 17.13
CA THR A 151 10.66 14.42 16.42
C THR A 151 11.45 14.06 15.16
N LEU A 152 11.55 15.00 14.23
CA LEU A 152 12.35 14.82 13.02
C LEU A 152 13.83 14.58 13.33
N GLU A 153 14.38 15.21 14.39
CA GLU A 153 15.78 14.97 14.79
C GLU A 153 15.98 13.55 15.30
N GLN A 154 15.03 13.02 16.07
CA GLN A 154 15.07 11.61 16.52
C GLN A 154 14.99 10.64 15.34
N MET A 155 14.24 11.00 14.28
CA MET A 155 14.20 10.22 13.06
C MET A 155 15.54 10.26 12.30
N GLU A 156 16.22 11.41 12.24
CA GLU A 156 17.55 11.54 11.61
C GLU A 156 18.62 10.70 12.34
N GLN A 157 18.51 10.55 13.67
CA GLN A 157 19.39 9.69 14.47
C GLN A 157 19.21 8.19 14.13
N ILE A 158 17.99 7.74 13.81
CA ILE A 158 17.75 6.35 13.38
C ILE A 158 18.52 6.03 12.10
N TRP A 159 18.68 7.02 11.23
CA TRP A 159 19.41 6.91 9.96
C TRP A 159 20.92 7.16 10.10
N ASN A 160 21.41 7.45 11.31
CA ASN A 160 22.81 7.74 11.61
C ASN A 160 23.40 8.88 10.77
N ILE A 161 22.57 9.84 10.35
CA ILE A 161 23.00 11.00 9.55
C ILE A 161 23.63 12.00 10.51
N GLN A 162 24.97 11.99 10.59
CA GLN A 162 25.71 12.99 11.35
C GLN A 162 25.42 14.38 10.77
N PRO A 163 25.03 15.38 11.59
CA PRO A 163 24.89 16.74 11.09
C PRO A 163 26.24 17.17 10.53
N LYS A 164 26.27 17.58 9.26
CA LYS A 164 27.47 18.22 8.70
C LYS A 164 27.80 19.41 9.59
N THR A 165 28.87 19.30 10.36
CA THR A 165 29.43 20.41 11.13
C THR A 165 29.67 21.55 10.14
N LYS A 166 28.92 22.64 10.31
CA LYS A 166 29.21 23.90 9.63
C LYS A 166 30.61 24.29 10.11
N LYS A 167 31.61 24.15 9.23
CA LYS A 167 32.89 24.85 9.35
C LYS A 167 32.69 26.30 8.98
#